data_AF-A0A6L7RXT4-F1
#
_entry.id   AF-A0A6L7RXT4-F1
#
_cell.length_a   1.000
_cell.length_b   1.000
_cell.length_c   1.000
_cell.angle_alpha   90.00
_cell.angle_beta   90.00
_cell.angle_gamma   90.00
#
_symmetry.space_group_name_H-M   'P 1'
#
loop_
_entity.id
_entity.type
_entity.pdbx_description
1 polymer ?
#
loop_
_entity_poly.entity_id
_entity_poly.type
_entity_poly.pdbx_seq_one_letter_code
_entity_poly.pdbx_strand_id
1 'polypeptide(L)'
;MASDCSTFNSALSWYSGRLTENRRFPPGEVKRHLRWLREFGESFPQRINPANIGQREVVLYFAEHCDDFGDPVEWYYRYKAIETFYEDMSSELDLPNNQIKGLYDESDLDPELLERIPDRPRMAPVDWSRDDRHMY
;
A
#
# COMPACT_ATOMS: atom_id res chain seq x y z
N MET A 1 14.69 22.01 -6.16
CA MET A 1 13.57 22.76 -5.58
C MET A 1 12.77 21.77 -4.76
N ALA A 2 12.66 21.96 -3.44
CA ALA A 2 11.83 21.10 -2.62
C ALA A 2 10.38 21.25 -3.10
N SER A 3 9.80 20.17 -3.61
CA SER A 3 8.41 20.20 -4.06
C SER A 3 7.53 20.34 -2.82
N ASP A 4 6.57 21.26 -2.87
CA ASP A 4 5.67 21.52 -1.76
C ASP A 4 4.69 20.34 -1.62
N CYS A 5 5.07 19.32 -0.85
CA CYS A 5 4.28 18.11 -0.60
C CYS A 5 3.26 18.29 0.54
N SER A 6 2.77 19.52 0.76
CA SER A 6 1.79 19.86 1.79
C SER A 6 0.42 19.19 1.61
N THR A 7 0.12 18.67 0.42
CA THR A 7 -1.11 17.93 0.11
C THR A 7 -0.81 16.64 -0.63
N PHE A 8 -1.74 15.68 -0.59
CA PHE A 8 -1.61 14.42 -1.33
C PHE A 8 -1.46 14.64 -2.84
N ASN A 9 -2.20 15.58 -3.42
CA ASN A 9 -2.12 15.88 -4.85
C ASN A 9 -0.76 16.44 -5.27
N SER A 10 -0.16 17.32 -4.45
CA SER A 10 1.16 17.87 -4.75
C SER A 10 2.26 16.82 -4.59
N ALA A 11 2.15 15.95 -3.58
CA ALA A 11 3.02 14.78 -3.42
C ALA A 11 2.92 13.79 -4.60
N LEU A 12 1.70 13.48 -5.04
CA LEU A 12 1.47 12.62 -6.20
C LEU A 12 2.02 13.22 -7.50
N SER A 13 1.89 14.54 -7.68
CA SER A 13 2.47 15.24 -8.82
C SER A 13 3.99 15.10 -8.86
N TRP A 14 4.67 15.31 -7.73
CA TRP A 14 6.11 15.11 -7.62
C TRP A 14 6.51 13.65 -7.92
N TYR A 15 5.79 12.71 -7.31
CA TYR A 15 6.07 11.27 -7.48
C TYR A 15 5.88 10.79 -8.92
N SER A 16 4.90 11.35 -9.63
CA SER A 16 4.67 11.02 -11.04
C SER A 16 5.88 11.34 -11.92
N GLY A 17 6.56 12.47 -11.68
CA GLY A 17 7.80 12.83 -12.35
C GLY A 17 8.90 11.82 -12.07
N ARG A 18 9.09 11.46 -10.80
CA ARG A 18 10.09 10.47 -10.35
C ARG A 18 9.88 9.09 -10.97
N LEU A 19 8.64 8.59 -11.00
CA LEU A 19 8.28 7.31 -11.62
C LEU A 19 8.62 7.28 -13.11
N THR A 20 8.37 8.37 -13.83
CA THR A 20 8.70 8.47 -15.26
C THR A 20 10.19 8.59 -15.52
N GLU A 21 10.95 9.24 -14.63
CA GLU A 21 12.40 9.43 -14.77
C GLU A 21 13.20 8.16 -14.45
N ASN A 22 12.83 7.44 -13.39
CA ASN A 22 13.59 6.28 -12.90
C ASN A 22 13.48 5.03 -13.80
N ARG A 23 12.58 5.00 -14.79
CA ARG A 23 12.32 3.85 -15.70
C ARG A 23 12.19 2.49 -15.00
N ARG A 24 11.87 2.49 -13.69
CA ARG A 24 11.76 1.27 -12.87
C ARG A 24 10.59 0.38 -13.32
N PHE A 25 9.59 0.96 -13.98
CA PHE A 25 8.37 0.28 -14.40
C PHE A 25 8.11 0.47 -15.89
N PRO A 26 7.51 -0.53 -16.56
CA PRO A 26 6.93 -0.36 -17.88
C PRO A 26 5.88 0.78 -17.90
N PRO A 27 5.72 1.50 -19.02
CA PRO A 27 4.77 2.62 -19.10
C PRO A 27 3.32 2.26 -18.73
N GLY A 28 2.88 1.05 -19.08
CA GLY A 28 1.54 0.55 -18.72
C GLY A 28 1.36 0.36 -17.21
N GLU A 29 2.40 -0.09 -16.52
CA GLU A 29 2.39 -0.25 -15.06
C GLU A 29 2.46 1.09 -14.35
N VAL A 30 3.25 2.06 -14.84
CA VAL A 30 3.28 3.43 -14.30
C VAL A 30 1.88 4.05 -14.31
N LYS A 31 1.15 3.93 -15.43
CA LYS A 31 -0.22 4.46 -15.53
C LYS A 31 -1.16 3.82 -14.52
N ARG A 32 -1.06 2.49 -14.33
CA ARG A 32 -1.87 1.74 -13.37
C ARG A 32 -1.54 2.14 -11.93
N HIS A 33 -0.26 2.25 -11.62
CA HIS A 33 0.26 2.66 -10.31
C HIS A 33 -0.22 4.07 -9.93
N LEU A 34 -0.09 5.04 -10.84
CA LEU A 34 -0.56 6.41 -10.61
C LEU A 34 -2.08 6.51 -10.46
N ARG A 35 -2.84 5.66 -11.16
CA ARG A 35 -4.29 5.58 -11.00
C ARG A 35 -4.65 5.12 -9.59
N TRP A 36 -4.03 4.05 -9.10
CA TRP A 36 -4.29 3.54 -7.75
C TRP A 36 -3.93 4.54 -6.66
N LEU A 37 -2.80 5.25 -6.80
CA LEU A 37 -2.44 6.31 -5.85
C LEU A 37 -3.44 7.46 -5.87
N ARG A 38 -4.01 7.79 -7.03
CA ARG A 38 -5.06 8.83 -7.13
C ARG A 38 -6.34 8.39 -6.41
N GLU A 39 -6.82 7.17 -6.67
CA GLU A 39 -7.99 6.59 -6.00
C GLU A 39 -7.80 6.57 -4.47
N PHE A 40 -6.60 6.16 -4.01
CA PHE A 40 -6.21 6.22 -2.61
C PHE A 40 -6.28 7.66 -2.06
N GLY A 41 -5.70 8.64 -2.76
CA GLY A 41 -5.73 10.04 -2.36
C GLY A 41 -7.14 10.64 -2.30
N GLU A 42 -8.03 10.22 -3.19
CA GLU A 42 -9.44 10.65 -3.23
C GLU A 42 -10.27 10.07 -2.07
N SER A 43 -9.81 8.96 -1.46
CA SER A 43 -10.47 8.32 -0.31
C SER A 43 -10.31 9.13 0.98
N PHE A 44 -9.37 10.08 1.02
CA PHE A 44 -9.16 10.94 2.18
C PHE A 44 -9.80 12.32 2.00
N PRO A 45 -10.31 12.95 3.07
CA PRO A 45 -10.67 14.36 3.00
C PRO A 45 -9.43 15.17 2.58
N GLN A 46 -9.60 16.09 1.62
CA GLN A 46 -8.55 16.81 0.88
C GLN A 46 -7.49 17.60 1.71
N ARG A 47 -7.53 17.51 3.04
CA ARG A 47 -6.70 18.27 3.99
C ARG A 47 -5.73 17.40 4.80
N ILE A 48 -5.67 16.09 4.58
CA ILE A 48 -4.69 15.26 5.27
C ILE A 48 -3.32 15.49 4.61
N ASN A 49 -2.38 16.01 5.40
CA ASN A 49 -0.98 16.08 5.01
C ASN A 49 -0.48 14.64 4.77
N PRO A 50 0.17 14.34 3.63
CA PRO A 50 0.70 13.00 3.35
C PRO A 50 1.56 12.43 4.48
N ALA A 51 2.31 13.29 5.19
CA ALA A 51 3.12 12.88 6.34
C ALA A 51 2.30 12.30 7.52
N ASN A 52 0.98 12.53 7.56
CA ASN A 52 0.08 12.06 8.60
C ASN A 52 -0.67 10.78 8.21
N ILE A 53 -0.42 10.23 7.01
CA ILE A 53 -1.05 8.98 6.58
C ILE A 53 -0.22 7.82 7.12
N GLY A 54 -0.85 6.98 7.95
CA GLY A 54 -0.24 5.78 8.53
C GLY A 54 -0.99 4.51 8.17
N GLN A 55 -0.71 3.43 8.89
CA GLN A 55 -1.34 2.12 8.65
C GLN A 55 -2.87 2.18 8.73
N ARG A 56 -3.40 2.98 9.66
CA ARG A 56 -4.86 3.13 9.87
C ARG A 56 -5.57 3.58 8.61
N GLU A 57 -5.05 4.59 7.94
CA GLU A 57 -5.62 5.16 6.72
C GLU A 57 -5.57 4.15 5.56
N VAL A 58 -4.50 3.36 5.48
CA VAL A 58 -4.38 2.28 4.49
C VAL A 58 -5.39 1.16 4.77
N VAL A 59 -5.53 0.74 6.02
CA VAL A 59 -6.53 -0.27 6.42
C VAL A 59 -7.95 0.21 6.13
N LEU A 60 -8.26 1.48 6.44
CA LEU A 60 -9.58 2.06 6.15
C LEU A 60 -9.87 2.06 4.64
N TYR A 61 -8.90 2.49 3.82
CA TYR A 61 -9.04 2.46 2.37
C TYR A 61 -9.37 1.05 1.85
N PHE A 62 -8.63 0.04 2.27
CA PHE A 62 -8.89 -1.35 1.83
C PHE A 62 -10.20 -1.92 2.40
N ALA A 63 -10.59 -1.53 3.61
CA ALA A 63 -11.86 -1.94 4.21
C ALA A 63 -13.07 -1.32 3.49
N GLU A 64 -12.96 -0.06 3.05
CA GLU A 64 -14.03 0.64 2.32
C GLU A 64 -14.23 0.09 0.90
N HIS A 65 -13.19 -0.51 0.31
CA HIS A 65 -13.21 -1.06 -1.05
C HIS A 65 -13.16 -2.59 -1.07
N CYS A 66 -13.52 -3.24 0.03
CA CYS A 66 -13.42 -4.68 0.15
C CYS A 66 -14.36 -5.44 -0.82
N ASP A 67 -15.50 -4.83 -1.14
CA ASP A 67 -16.46 -5.36 -2.12
C ASP A 67 -16.05 -5.05 -3.58
N ASP A 68 -15.26 -4.00 -3.81
CA ASP A 68 -14.82 -3.57 -5.14
C ASP A 68 -13.61 -4.35 -5.66
N PHE A 69 -12.74 -4.78 -4.75
CA PHE A 69 -11.49 -5.43 -5.08
C PHE A 69 -11.62 -6.96 -4.88
N GLY A 70 -12.19 -7.65 -5.87
CA GLY A 70 -12.38 -9.10 -5.81
C GLY A 70 -11.11 -9.93 -6.06
N ASP A 71 -10.05 -9.33 -6.59
CA ASP A 71 -8.80 -10.01 -6.96
C ASP A 71 -7.67 -9.78 -5.92
N PRO A 72 -7.22 -10.81 -5.19
CA PRO A 72 -6.13 -10.68 -4.22
C PRO A 72 -4.79 -10.27 -4.84
N VAL A 73 -4.55 -10.56 -6.13
CA VAL A 73 -3.36 -10.08 -6.85
C VAL A 73 -3.43 -8.56 -7.01
N GLU A 74 -4.61 -8.03 -7.35
CA GLU A 74 -4.82 -6.58 -7.46
C GLU A 74 -4.64 -5.88 -6.10
N TRP A 75 -5.13 -6.47 -5.00
CA TRP A 75 -4.91 -5.96 -3.63
C TRP A 75 -3.43 -5.77 -3.32
N TYR A 76 -2.64 -6.81 -3.58
CA TYR A 76 -1.21 -6.81 -3.33
C TYR A 76 -0.53 -5.69 -4.13
N TYR A 77 -0.79 -5.59 -5.44
CA TYR A 77 -0.17 -4.55 -6.25
C TYR A 77 -0.61 -3.13 -5.88
N ARG A 78 -1.87 -2.93 -5.46
CA ARG A 78 -2.35 -1.65 -4.91
C ARG A 78 -1.61 -1.28 -3.62
N TYR A 79 -1.47 -2.24 -2.70
CA TYR A 79 -0.73 -2.03 -1.46
C TYR A 79 0.73 -1.68 -1.74
N LYS A 80 1.41 -2.45 -2.59
CA LYS A 80 2.80 -2.19 -2.98
C LYS A 80 2.97 -0.83 -3.65
N ALA A 81 1.97 -0.37 -4.40
CA ALA A 81 2.00 0.97 -4.99
C ALA A 81 2.00 2.06 -3.90
N ILE A 82 1.10 1.94 -2.92
CA ILE A 82 1.04 2.85 -1.76
C ILE A 82 2.35 2.78 -0.96
N GLU A 83 2.82 1.59 -0.62
CA GLU A 83 4.04 1.39 0.15
C GLU A 83 5.26 2.02 -0.55
N THR A 84 5.44 1.75 -1.84
CA THR A 84 6.58 2.30 -2.63
C THR A 84 6.52 3.83 -2.69
N PHE A 85 5.32 4.40 -2.87
CA PHE A 85 5.13 5.85 -2.85
C PHE A 85 5.61 6.46 -1.53
N TYR A 86 5.22 5.89 -0.39
CA TYR A 86 5.64 6.40 0.92
C TYR A 86 7.10 6.09 1.27
N GLU A 87 7.69 5.00 0.79
CA GLU A 87 9.14 4.76 0.90
C GLU A 87 9.92 5.84 0.15
N ASP A 88 9.55 6.12 -1.10
CA ASP A 88 10.20 7.16 -1.91
C ASP A 88 10.00 8.56 -1.32
N MET A 89 8.83 8.86 -0.76
CA MET A 89 8.60 10.12 -0.05
C MET A 89 9.42 10.23 1.23
N SER A 90 9.48 9.16 2.04
CA SER A 90 10.21 9.17 3.31
C SER A 90 11.71 9.36 3.11
N SER A 91 12.27 8.73 2.07
CA SER A 91 13.69 8.85 1.71
C SER A 91 14.09 10.26 1.28
N GLU A 92 13.18 11.06 0.74
CA GLU A 92 13.48 12.34 0.10
C GLU A 92 13.02 13.55 0.92
N LEU A 93 12.00 13.36 1.77
CA LEU A 93 11.43 14.38 2.63
C LEU A 93 11.87 14.26 4.09
N ASP A 94 12.79 13.33 4.39
CA ASP A 94 13.35 13.09 5.74
C ASP A 94 12.26 12.84 6.79
N LEU A 95 11.23 12.08 6.41
CA LEU A 95 10.13 11.74 7.32
C LEU A 95 10.60 10.68 8.33
N PRO A 96 10.22 10.79 9.61
CA PRO A 96 10.84 10.03 10.70
C PRO A 96 10.68 8.51 10.62
N ASN A 97 9.74 7.99 9.83
CA ASN A 97 9.69 6.59 9.38
C ASN A 97 8.57 6.41 8.35
N ASN A 98 8.65 5.39 7.47
CA ASN A 98 7.49 4.99 6.66
C ASN A 98 6.48 4.27 7.56
N GLN A 99 5.50 5.03 8.05
CA GLN A 99 4.47 4.53 8.97
C GLN A 99 3.57 3.45 8.36
N ILE A 100 3.66 3.18 7.05
CA ILE A 100 2.80 2.21 6.35
C ILE A 100 3.49 0.86 6.19
N LYS A 101 4.81 0.78 6.43
CA LYS A 101 5.58 -0.45 6.25
C LYS A 101 5.11 -1.57 7.19
N GLY A 102 5.14 -2.80 6.68
CA GLY A 102 4.88 -4.02 7.46
C GLY A 102 3.40 -4.38 7.63
N LEU A 103 2.49 -3.81 6.86
CA LEU A 103 1.09 -4.25 6.80
C LEU A 103 0.93 -5.57 6.03
N TYR A 104 1.73 -5.77 4.98
CA TYR A 104 2.02 -7.09 4.43
C TYR A 104 3.38 -7.53 4.98
N ASP A 105 3.44 -8.73 5.53
CA ASP A 105 4.71 -9.32 5.96
C ASP A 105 5.48 -9.79 4.72
N GLU A 106 6.80 -9.58 4.67
CA GLU A 106 7.65 -10.13 3.59
C GLU A 106 7.65 -11.67 3.60
N SER A 107 7.07 -12.29 4.64
CA SER A 107 6.80 -13.72 4.73
C SER A 107 5.54 -14.18 3.99
N ASP A 108 4.63 -13.26 3.61
CA ASP A 108 3.46 -13.59 2.81
C ASP A 108 3.89 -13.93 1.37
N LEU A 109 3.50 -15.12 0.91
CA LEU A 109 3.79 -15.56 -0.46
C LEU A 109 3.09 -14.64 -1.46
N ASP A 110 3.85 -14.18 -2.47
CA ASP A 110 3.31 -13.40 -3.59
C ASP A 110 2.07 -14.10 -4.14
N PRO A 111 0.92 -13.41 -4.27
CA PRO A 111 -0.31 -14.03 -4.76
C PRO A 111 -0.16 -14.65 -6.15
N GLU A 112 0.74 -14.16 -7.01
CA GLU A 112 1.05 -14.82 -8.29
C GLU A 112 1.74 -16.18 -8.10
N LEU A 113 2.56 -16.32 -7.05
CA LEU A 113 3.17 -17.60 -6.67
C LEU A 113 2.11 -18.54 -6.08
N LEU A 114 1.18 -18.03 -5.28
CA LEU A 114 0.09 -18.81 -4.70
C LEU A 114 -0.89 -19.37 -5.75
N GLU A 115 -1.08 -18.69 -6.88
CA GLU A 115 -1.88 -19.20 -8.01
C GLU A 115 -1.18 -20.32 -8.79
N ARG A 116 0.16 -20.36 -8.76
CA ARG A 116 0.96 -21.36 -9.47
C ARG A 116 1.23 -22.62 -8.67
N ILE A 117 0.86 -22.67 -7.38
CA ILE A 117 1.00 -23.85 -6.53
C ILE A 117 -0.19 -24.80 -6.80
N PRO A 118 0.04 -25.96 -7.43
CA PRO A 118 -1.03 -26.85 -7.89
C PRO A 118 -1.81 -27.51 -6.74
N ASP A 119 -1.16 -27.74 -5.60
CA ASP A 119 -1.75 -28.24 -4.38
C ASP A 119 -1.68 -27.15 -3.32
N ARG A 120 -2.62 -26.19 -3.33
CA ARG A 120 -2.79 -25.30 -2.19
C ARG A 120 -3.13 -26.19 -0.99
N PRO A 121 -2.28 -26.29 0.06
CA PRO A 121 -2.72 -26.92 1.29
C PRO A 121 -3.93 -26.11 1.76
N ARG A 122 -5.07 -26.77 1.96
CA ARG A 122 -6.23 -26.12 2.57
C ARG A 122 -5.74 -25.51 3.87
N MET A 123 -5.64 -24.18 3.94
CA MET A 123 -5.29 -23.50 5.18
C MET A 123 -6.33 -23.96 6.20
N ALA A 124 -5.88 -24.69 7.22
CA ALA A 124 -6.73 -25.01 8.34
C ALA A 124 -7.25 -23.67 8.88
N PRO A 125 -8.53 -23.58 9.28
CA PRO A 125 -9.05 -22.37 9.90
C PRO A 125 -8.08 -21.94 11.01
N VAL A 126 -7.66 -20.67 10.98
CA VAL A 126 -6.88 -20.12 12.09
C VAL A 126 -7.72 -20.26 13.34
N ASP A 127 -7.25 -21.04 14.29
CA ASP A 127 -7.90 -21.18 15.58
C ASP A 127 -7.65 -19.92 16.40
N TRP A 128 -8.64 -19.03 16.41
CA TRP A 128 -8.63 -17.80 17.20
C TRP A 128 -8.84 -18.06 18.70
N SER A 129 -9.03 -19.31 19.12
CA SER A 129 -9.06 -19.68 20.53
C SER A 129 -7.64 -19.73 21.12
N ARG A 130 -6.97 -18.58 21.17
CA ARG A 130 -5.79 -18.45 22.02
C ARG A 130 -6.23 -18.43 23.49
N ASP A 131 -6.13 -19.61 24.08
CA ASP A 131 -5.87 -19.97 25.49
C ASP A 131 -5.66 -18.74 26.41
N ASP A 132 -6.64 -18.47 27.29
CA ASP A 132 -6.61 -17.55 28.43
C ASP A 132 -5.57 -17.99 29.49
N ARG A 133 -4.31 -18.19 29.09
CA ARG A 133 -3.21 -18.49 30.03
C ARG A 133 -2.56 -17.22 30.57
N HIS A 134 -3.39 -16.34 31.11
CA HIS A 134 -3.01 -15.43 32.19
C HIS A 134 -4.21 -15.25 33.12
N MET A 135 -4.62 -16.33 33.80
CA MET A 135 -5.33 -16.23 35.06
C MET A 135 -4.39 -16.63 36.21
N TYR A 136 -3.97 -15.58 36.92
CA TYR A 136 -3.28 -15.50 38.23
C TYR A 136 -1.79 -15.86 38.30
#